data_AF-F2Q8U9-F1
#
_entry.id   AF-F2Q8U9-F1
#
_cell.length_a   1.000
_cell.length_b   1.000
_cell.length_c   1.000
_cell.angle_alpha   90.00
_cell.angle_beta   90.00
_cell.angle_gamma   90.00
#
_symmetry.space_group_name_H-M   'P 1'
#
loop_
_entity.id
_entity.type
_entity.pdbx_description
1 polymer ?
#
loop_
_entity_poly.entity_id
_entity_poly.type
_entity_poly.pdbx_seq_one_letter_code
_entity_poly.pdbx_strand_id
1 'polypeptide(L)'
;MTDDIGRQKQSDDFWAEVIHRSKNQLSDINIRKFQEWRIMVGDKEINRLLRLMELLLSPDNQNFEIKFLFDWLNFRINGRFLFSCFRSSGKTIIKQGMKGEIYCVPVLYVIIRYLIDDSRKLSPSYCKEKEIDISQIFQPNFT
;
A
#
# COMPACT_ATOMS: atom_id res chain seq x y z
N MET A 1 18.06 26.14 -8.74
CA MET A 1 18.77 25.65 -7.53
C MET A 1 17.93 25.78 -6.25
N THR A 2 17.12 26.84 -6.08
CA THR A 2 16.17 26.97 -4.95
C THR A 2 14.90 26.12 -5.09
N ASP A 3 14.45 25.85 -6.33
CA ASP A 3 13.22 25.08 -6.59
C ASP A 3 13.36 23.58 -6.28
N ASP A 4 14.56 23.02 -6.42
CA ASP A 4 14.81 21.59 -6.17
C ASP A 4 14.74 21.25 -4.67
N ILE A 5 15.20 22.17 -3.81
CA ILE A 5 15.18 21.99 -2.35
C ILE A 5 13.73 22.00 -1.83
N GLY A 6 12.88 22.88 -2.39
CA GLY A 6 11.46 22.95 -2.04
C GLY A 6 10.69 21.70 -2.46
N ARG A 7 10.95 21.18 -3.65
CA ARG A 7 10.33 19.93 -4.15
C ARG A 7 10.79 18.70 -3.37
N GLN A 8 12.08 18.62 -3.02
CA GLN A 8 12.60 17.51 -2.23
C GLN A 8 11.93 17.45 -0.85
N LYS A 9 11.85 18.59 -0.15
CA LYS A 9 11.19 18.66 1.16
C LYS A 9 9.71 18.26 1.11
N GLN A 10 8.99 18.70 0.07
CA GLN A 10 7.61 18.31 -0.14
C GLN A 10 7.45 16.79 -0.38
N SER A 11 8.38 16.19 -1.11
CA SER A 11 8.39 14.73 -1.33
C SER A 11 8.70 13.97 -0.05
N ASP A 12 9.64 14.45 0.77
CA ASP A 12 10.00 13.83 2.04
C ASP A 12 8.83 13.90 3.04
N ASP A 13 8.17 15.06 3.15
CA ASP A 13 6.98 15.25 3.99
C ASP A 13 5.82 14.34 3.55
N PHE A 14 5.62 14.20 2.23
CA PHE A 14 4.62 13.29 1.66
C PHE A 14 4.88 11.84 2.05
N TRP A 15 6.11 11.35 1.85
CA TRP A 15 6.46 9.96 2.18
C TRP A 15 6.40 9.69 3.68
N ALA A 16 6.80 10.66 4.53
CA ALA A 16 6.66 10.55 5.97
C ALA A 16 5.19 10.32 6.38
N GLU A 17 4.27 11.07 5.77
CA GLU A 17 2.83 10.92 6.00
C GLU A 17 2.29 9.58 5.46
N VAL A 18 2.73 9.14 4.27
CA VAL A 18 2.40 7.81 3.73
C VAL A 18 2.78 6.72 4.72
N ILE A 19 4.01 6.75 5.23
CA ILE A 19 4.53 5.77 6.18
C ILE A 19 3.74 5.79 7.49
N HIS A 20 3.48 6.98 8.03
CA HIS A 20 2.70 7.14 9.25
C HIS A 20 1.30 6.49 9.11
N ARG A 21 0.60 6.80 8.02
CA ARG A 21 -0.72 6.22 7.74
C ARG A 21 -0.65 4.73 7.52
N SER A 22 0.32 4.22 6.77
CA SER A 22 0.49 2.77 6.56
C SER A 22 0.68 2.01 7.87
N LYS A 23 1.47 2.53 8.82
CA LYS A 23 1.61 1.92 10.16
C LYS A 23 0.27 1.82 10.88
N ASN A 24 -0.51 2.90 10.86
CA ASN A 24 -1.84 2.91 11.48
C ASN A 24 -2.76 1.85 10.82
N GLN A 25 -2.78 1.77 9.49
CA GLN A 25 -3.59 0.80 8.76
C GLN A 25 -3.14 -0.66 8.96
N LEU A 26 -1.83 -0.91 9.08
CA LEU A 26 -1.30 -2.25 9.36
C LEU A 26 -1.78 -2.78 10.71
N SER A 27 -1.89 -1.93 11.73
CA SER A 27 -2.42 -2.33 13.04
C SER A 27 -3.90 -2.75 13.00
N ASP A 28 -4.65 -2.26 12.00
CA ASP A 28 -6.07 -2.57 11.79
C ASP A 28 -6.28 -3.85 10.95
N ILE A 29 -5.22 -4.45 10.38
CA ILE A 29 -5.37 -5.54 9.42
C ILE A 29 -5.56 -6.91 10.10
N ASN A 30 -6.47 -7.71 9.53
CA ASN A 30 -6.59 -9.12 9.81
C ASN A 30 -5.69 -9.92 8.84
N ILE A 31 -4.52 -10.31 9.33
CA ILE A 31 -3.49 -11.02 8.54
C ILE A 31 -4.04 -12.32 7.94
N ARG A 32 -4.85 -13.08 8.69
CA ARG A 32 -5.42 -14.35 8.20
C ARG A 32 -6.32 -14.12 6.99
N LYS A 33 -7.24 -13.14 7.06
CA LYS A 33 -8.09 -12.79 5.91
C LYS A 33 -7.28 -12.28 4.73
N PHE A 34 -6.21 -11.54 5.00
CA PHE A 34 -5.30 -11.09 3.93
C PHE A 34 -4.61 -12.26 3.23
N GLN A 35 -4.17 -13.29 3.96
CA GLN A 35 -3.61 -14.50 3.35
C GLN A 35 -4.66 -15.27 2.53
N GLU A 36 -5.90 -15.35 3.01
CA GLU A 36 -7.02 -15.94 2.24
C GLU A 36 -7.28 -15.17 0.94
N TRP A 37 -7.28 -13.83 0.99
CA TRP A 37 -7.37 -12.98 -0.20
C TRP A 37 -6.20 -13.21 -1.15
N ARG A 38 -4.98 -13.30 -0.63
CA ARG A 38 -3.77 -13.56 -1.42
C ARG A 38 -3.87 -14.88 -2.17
N ILE A 39 -4.26 -15.95 -1.50
CA ILE A 39 -4.43 -17.29 -2.11
C ILE A 39 -5.49 -17.24 -3.21
N MET A 40 -6.59 -16.53 -2.98
CA MET A 40 -7.68 -16.39 -3.95
C MET A 40 -7.25 -15.64 -5.22
N VAL A 41 -6.52 -14.54 -5.08
CA VAL A 41 -6.10 -13.70 -6.21
C VAL A 41 -4.88 -14.28 -6.92
N GLY A 42 -3.95 -14.86 -6.18
CA GLY A 42 -2.70 -15.40 -6.67
C GLY A 42 -1.59 -14.35 -6.84
N ASP A 43 -0.36 -14.75 -6.53
CA ASP A 43 0.81 -13.85 -6.50
C ASP A 43 1.08 -13.13 -7.83
N LYS A 44 0.73 -13.75 -8.96
CA LYS A 44 0.91 -13.13 -10.29
C LYS A 44 0.09 -11.84 -10.45
N GLU A 45 -1.19 -11.88 -10.09
CA GLU A 45 -2.07 -10.72 -10.21
C GLU A 45 -1.76 -9.66 -9.15
N ILE A 46 -1.33 -10.10 -7.97
CA ILE A 46 -0.90 -9.16 -6.91
C ILE A 46 0.39 -8.44 -7.31
N ASN A 47 1.36 -9.13 -7.92
CA ASN A 47 2.57 -8.48 -8.44
C ASN A 47 2.24 -7.51 -9.59
N ARG A 48 1.26 -7.84 -10.45
CA ARG A 48 0.76 -6.93 -11.49
C ARG A 48 0.14 -5.67 -10.89
N LEU A 49 -0.68 -5.83 -9.85
CA LEU A 49 -1.24 -4.72 -9.09
C LEU A 49 -0.12 -3.82 -8.56
N LEU A 50 0.85 -4.38 -7.86
CA LEU A 50 1.93 -3.59 -7.25
C LEU A 50 2.68 -2.75 -8.29
N ARG A 51 3.01 -3.34 -9.45
CA ARG A 51 3.65 -2.61 -10.56
C ARG A 51 2.78 -1.48 -11.10
N LEU A 52 1.46 -1.66 -11.14
CA LEU A 52 0.55 -0.62 -11.59
C LEU A 52 0.42 0.50 -10.55
N MET A 53 0.42 0.15 -9.26
CA MET A 53 0.41 1.14 -8.16
C MET A 53 1.71 1.94 -8.10
N GLU A 54 2.86 1.35 -8.45
CA GLU A 54 4.17 2.04 -8.52
C GLU A 54 4.15 3.26 -9.45
N LEU A 55 3.35 3.21 -10.53
CA LEU A 55 3.18 4.33 -11.46
C LEU A 55 2.41 5.51 -10.86
N LEU A 56 1.74 5.29 -9.72
CA LEU A 56 0.82 6.23 -9.08
C LEU A 56 1.32 6.68 -7.69
N LEU A 57 2.63 6.54 -7.41
CA LEU A 57 3.25 6.91 -6.12
C LEU A 57 3.69 8.38 -6.04
N SER A 58 3.28 9.21 -6.98
CA SER A 58 3.61 10.64 -6.99
C SER A 58 2.62 11.45 -6.15
N PRO A 59 3.06 12.52 -5.46
CA PRO A 59 2.16 13.50 -4.82
C PRO A 59 1.35 14.34 -5.82
N ASP A 60 1.54 14.14 -7.14
CA ASP A 60 0.79 14.84 -8.17
C ASP A 60 -0.70 14.48 -8.15
N ASN A 61 -1.54 15.42 -8.54
CA ASN A 61 -2.99 15.32 -8.46
C ASN A 61 -3.53 14.27 -9.45
N GLN A 62 -3.64 13.03 -9.00
CA GLN A 62 -4.02 11.85 -9.77
C GLN A 62 -5.44 11.35 -9.44
N ASN A 63 -6.37 12.27 -9.10
CA ASN A 63 -7.70 11.91 -8.61
C ASN A 63 -8.43 10.91 -9.51
N PHE A 64 -8.30 11.05 -10.83
CA PHE A 64 -8.93 10.17 -11.80
C PHE A 64 -8.29 8.79 -11.79
N GLU A 65 -6.96 8.72 -11.79
CA GLU A 65 -6.18 7.48 -11.78
C GLU A 65 -6.39 6.71 -10.47
N ILE A 66 -6.45 7.42 -9.34
CA ILE A 66 -6.75 6.84 -8.02
C ILE A 66 -8.14 6.20 -8.04
N LYS A 67 -9.16 6.92 -8.54
CA LYS A 67 -10.51 6.38 -8.65
C LYS A 67 -10.55 5.16 -9.58
N PHE A 68 -9.93 5.26 -10.77
CA PHE A 68 -9.82 4.17 -11.73
C PHE A 68 -9.18 2.93 -11.10
N LEU A 69 -8.11 3.10 -10.32
CA LEU A 69 -7.46 2.01 -9.61
C LEU A 69 -8.41 1.36 -8.61
N PHE A 70 -9.15 2.13 -7.82
CA PHE A 70 -10.10 1.58 -6.85
C PHE A 70 -11.26 0.82 -7.51
N ASP A 71 -11.74 1.30 -8.66
CA ASP A 71 -12.71 0.55 -9.46
C ASP A 71 -12.07 -0.76 -9.97
N TRP A 72 -10.87 -0.69 -10.56
CA TRP A 72 -10.15 -1.87 -11.04
C TRP A 72 -9.89 -2.90 -9.95
N LEU A 73 -9.46 -2.47 -8.75
CA LEU A 73 -9.25 -3.30 -7.57
C LEU A 73 -10.50 -4.12 -7.25
N ASN A 74 -11.66 -3.45 -7.20
CA ASN A 74 -12.93 -4.07 -6.90
C ASN A 74 -13.35 -5.10 -7.95
N PHE A 75 -13.11 -4.82 -9.23
CA PHE A 75 -13.52 -5.71 -10.33
C PHE A 75 -12.56 -6.87 -10.59
N ARG A 76 -11.25 -6.67 -10.48
CA ARG A 76 -10.25 -7.63 -10.96
C ARG A 76 -9.64 -8.51 -9.89
N ILE A 77 -9.45 -7.98 -8.69
CA ILE A 77 -8.76 -8.70 -7.62
C ILE A 77 -9.58 -8.80 -6.34
N ASN A 78 -10.90 -8.72 -6.48
CA ASN A 78 -11.84 -8.77 -5.36
C ASN A 78 -11.49 -7.75 -4.27
N GLY A 79 -11.38 -6.49 -4.66
CA GLY A 79 -11.06 -5.36 -3.78
C GLY A 79 -11.97 -5.31 -2.55
N ARG A 80 -13.25 -5.67 -2.66
CA ARG A 80 -14.15 -5.79 -1.49
C ARG A 80 -13.61 -6.73 -0.43
N PHE A 81 -13.07 -7.89 -0.83
CA PHE A 81 -12.48 -8.83 0.12
C PHE A 81 -11.17 -8.28 0.71
N LEU A 82 -10.30 -7.70 -0.13
CA LEU A 82 -9.09 -6.99 0.33
C LEU A 82 -9.43 -5.94 1.39
N PHE A 83 -10.38 -5.05 1.12
CA PHE A 83 -10.75 -3.98 2.04
C PHE A 83 -11.45 -4.50 3.31
N SER A 84 -12.07 -5.68 3.25
CA SER A 84 -12.62 -6.34 4.45
C SER A 84 -11.54 -6.91 5.39
N CYS A 85 -10.28 -6.96 4.95
CA CYS A 85 -9.16 -7.35 5.79
C CYS A 85 -8.87 -6.27 6.84
N PHE A 86 -9.22 -5.02 6.57
CA PHE A 86 -9.13 -3.92 7.51
C PHE A 86 -10.37 -3.92 8.42
N ARG A 87 -10.17 -4.09 9.73
CA ARG A 87 -11.27 -4.28 10.70
C ARG A 87 -12.21 -3.08 10.74
N SER A 88 -11.66 -1.87 10.82
CA SER A 88 -12.42 -0.64 10.99
C SER A 88 -12.20 0.36 9.85
N SER A 89 -11.03 0.34 9.21
CA SER A 89 -10.67 1.38 8.25
C SER A 89 -11.02 1.06 6.80
N GLY A 90 -11.38 -0.18 6.46
CA GLY A 90 -11.60 -0.63 5.08
C GLY A 90 -12.63 0.20 4.31
N LYS A 91 -13.77 0.53 4.95
CA LYS A 91 -14.80 1.40 4.34
C LYS A 91 -14.28 2.82 4.11
N THR A 92 -13.45 3.32 5.02
CA THR A 92 -12.85 4.65 4.91
C THR A 92 -11.83 4.70 3.79
N ILE A 93 -10.99 3.67 3.66
CA ILE A 93 -10.01 3.54 2.56
C ILE A 93 -10.73 3.56 1.21
N ILE A 94 -11.81 2.78 1.05
CA ILE A 94 -12.63 2.82 -0.17
C ILE A 94 -13.19 4.23 -0.41
N LYS A 95 -13.81 4.85 0.61
CA LYS A 95 -14.45 6.16 0.47
C LYS A 95 -13.45 7.25 0.07
N GLN A 96 -12.25 7.26 0.67
CA GLN A 96 -11.23 8.25 0.35
C GLN A 96 -10.56 7.96 -1.00
N GLY A 97 -10.32 6.69 -1.34
CA GLY A 97 -9.84 6.30 -2.66
C GLY A 97 -10.81 6.73 -3.77
N MET A 98 -12.11 6.51 -3.60
CA MET A 98 -13.11 6.97 -4.58
C MET A 98 -13.22 8.51 -4.70
N LYS A 99 -12.71 9.25 -3.71
CA LYS A 99 -12.59 10.72 -3.75
C LYS A 99 -11.29 11.20 -4.39
N GLY A 100 -10.38 10.30 -4.77
CA GLY A 100 -9.07 10.64 -5.32
C GLY A 100 -8.06 11.07 -4.26
N GLU A 101 -8.24 10.68 -3.00
CA GLU A 101 -7.32 11.12 -1.95
C GLU A 101 -5.89 10.62 -2.19
N ILE A 102 -4.94 11.56 -2.25
CA ILE A 102 -3.58 11.35 -2.78
C ILE A 102 -2.76 10.31 -2.01
N TYR A 103 -3.08 10.05 -0.75
CA TYR A 103 -2.34 9.09 0.07
C TYR A 103 -2.90 7.67 -0.06
N CYS A 104 -4.11 7.48 -0.59
CA CYS A 104 -4.78 6.17 -0.61
C CYS A 104 -3.99 5.11 -1.39
N VAL A 105 -3.44 5.46 -2.55
CA VAL A 105 -2.69 4.51 -3.39
C VAL A 105 -1.31 4.22 -2.79
N PRO A 106 -0.48 5.22 -2.45
CA PRO A 106 0.79 4.97 -1.77
C PRO A 106 0.66 4.18 -0.46
N VAL A 107 -0.32 4.52 0.37
CA VAL A 107 -0.55 3.83 1.64
C VAL A 107 -0.91 2.36 1.39
N LEU A 108 -1.85 2.10 0.48
CA LEU A 108 -2.27 0.75 0.12
C LEU A 108 -1.12 -0.06 -0.50
N TYR A 109 -0.31 0.58 -1.35
CA TYR A 109 0.89 -0.03 -1.94
C TYR A 109 1.87 -0.50 -0.87
N VAL A 110 2.24 0.38 0.06
CA VAL A 110 3.18 0.08 1.14
C VAL A 110 2.67 -1.09 1.98
N ILE A 111 1.37 -1.10 2.33
CA ILE A 111 0.76 -2.17 3.13
C ILE A 111 0.83 -3.52 2.40
N ILE A 112 0.36 -3.58 1.15
CA ILE A 112 0.32 -4.83 0.37
C ILE A 112 1.75 -5.34 0.15
N ARG A 113 2.67 -4.44 -0.23
CA ARG A 113 4.07 -4.80 -0.48
C ARG A 113 4.72 -5.36 0.78
N TYR A 114 4.56 -4.68 1.90
CA TYR A 114 5.09 -5.10 3.18
C TYR A 114 4.57 -6.50 3.57
N LEU A 115 3.27 -6.75 3.48
CA LEU A 115 2.69 -8.04 3.86
C LEU A 115 3.16 -9.19 2.95
N ILE A 116 3.40 -8.91 1.67
CA ILE A 116 3.95 -9.90 0.74
C ILE A 116 5.41 -10.19 1.07
N ASP A 117 6.23 -9.16 1.28
CA ASP A 117 7.65 -9.35 1.57
C ASP A 117 7.88 -9.97 2.95
N ASP A 118 7.06 -9.64 3.95
CA ASP A 118 7.11 -10.25 5.29
C ASP A 118 6.68 -11.72 5.27
N SER A 119 5.64 -12.05 4.49
CA SER A 119 5.24 -13.44 4.29
C SER A 119 6.30 -14.32 3.63
N ARG A 120 7.22 -13.72 2.86
CA ARG A 120 8.38 -14.43 2.28
C ARG A 120 9.50 -14.63 3.29
N LYS A 121 9.58 -13.79 4.33
CA LYS A 121 10.53 -13.90 5.45
C LYS A 121 10.06 -14.90 6.50
N LEU A 122 8.74 -15.13 6.60
CA LEU A 122 8.13 -16.12 7.49
C LEU A 122 8.35 -17.56 6.97
N SER A 123 9.54 -18.10 7.24
CA SER A 123 9.68 -19.52 7.60
C SER A 123 8.75 -19.83 8.79
N PRO A 124 8.13 -21.01 8.89
CA PRO A 124 6.97 -21.27 9.78
C PRO A 124 7.24 -21.17 11.29
N SER A 125 8.37 -20.64 11.74
CA SER A 125 8.80 -20.70 13.15
C SER A 125 8.97 -19.38 13.89
N TYR A 126 8.73 -18.19 13.34
CA TYR A 126 9.01 -16.95 14.09
C TYR A 126 7.97 -15.83 13.92
N CYS A 127 6.90 -15.89 14.71
CA CYS A 127 6.20 -14.67 15.16
C CYS A 127 6.94 -14.09 16.36
N LYS A 128 7.83 -13.12 16.13
CA LYS A 128 8.17 -12.12 17.15
C LYS A 128 8.05 -10.75 16.52
N GLU A 129 7.19 -9.94 17.13
CA GLU A 129 7.05 -8.50 16.90
C GLU A 129 8.45 -7.87 16.85
N LYS A 130 8.94 -7.58 15.65
CA LYS A 130 10.01 -6.62 15.46
C LYS A 130 9.36 -5.34 14.98
N GLU A 131 9.67 -4.25 15.66
CA GLU A 131 9.46 -2.91 15.12
C GLU A 131 10.27 -2.81 13.82
N ILE A 132 9.57 -2.69 12.69
CA ILE A 132 10.18 -2.79 11.36
C ILE A 132 10.45 -1.40 10.81
N ASP A 133 11.69 -1.21 10.37
CA ASP A 133 12.17 -0.01 9.71
C ASP A 133 11.72 0.00 8.23
N ILE A 134 10.67 0.76 7.97
CA ILE A 134 10.00 0.87 6.66
C ILE A 134 10.85 1.69 5.66
N SER A 135 11.89 2.40 6.14
CA SER A 135 12.81 3.15 5.27
C SER A 135 13.53 2.25 4.25
N GLN A 136 13.66 0.95 4.54
CA GLN A 136 14.32 -0.02 3.68
C GLN A 136 13.46 -0.47 2.48
N ILE A 137 12.15 -0.20 2.47
CA ILE A 137 11.26 -0.55 1.35
C ILE A 137 11.56 0.31 0.11
N PHE A 138 12.07 1.53 0.33
CA PHE A 138 12.34 2.50 -0.73
C PHE A 138 13.80 2.53 -1.18
N GLN A 139 14.64 1.59 -0.73
CA GLN A 139 15.98 1.48 -1.27
C GLN A 139 15.90 0.88 -2.68
N PRO A 140 16.32 1.63 -3.72
CA PRO A 140 16.35 1.08 -5.05
C PRO A 140 17.48 0.05 -5.11
N ASN A 141 17.13 -1.21 -5.39
CA ASN A 141 18.13 -2.21 -5.77
C ASN A 141 18.62 -1.89 -7.19
N PHE A 142 19.49 -0.88 -7.32
CA PHE A 142 20.34 -0.73 -8.49
C PHE A 142 21.62 -1.52 -8.23
N THR A 143 21.68 -2.72 -8.80
CA THR A 143 22.92 -3.41 -9.19
C THR A 143 22.87 -3.66 -10.67
#